data_AF-A0A258IG75-F1
#
_entry.id   AF-A0A258IG75-F1
#
_cell.length_a   1.000
_cell.length_b   1.000
_cell.length_c   1.000
_cell.angle_alpha   90.00
_cell.angle_beta   90.00
_cell.angle_gamma   90.00
#
_symmetry.space_group_name_H-M   'P 1'
#
loop_
_entity.id
_entity.type
_entity.pdbx_description
1 polymer ?
#
loop_
_entity_poly.entity_id
_entity_poly.type
_entity_poly.pdbx_seq_one_letter_code
_entity_poly.pdbx_strand_id
1 'polypeptide(L)'
;RIKMWGTARAVEDDPALLEALRVEGYKGAPEQALVFTLKAWDMNCPQHIPQRFEAADVAAALEARDRRITELEAQLARLGETPTPDTTQA
;
A
#
# COMPACT_ATOMS: atom_id res chain seq x y z
N ARG A 1 6.36 -7.20 -6.24
CA ARG A 1 5.67 -6.74 -7.47
C ARG A 1 6.30 -5.43 -7.90
N ILE A 2 6.66 -5.28 -9.18
CA ILE A 2 7.21 -4.03 -9.72
C ILE A 2 6.13 -3.41 -10.61
N LYS A 3 5.83 -2.13 -10.40
CA LYS A 3 4.99 -1.32 -11.30
C LYS A 3 5.92 -0.52 -12.19
N MET A 4 5.65 -0.53 -13.48
CA MET A 4 6.47 0.15 -14.49
C MET A 4 5.55 1.03 -15.33
N TRP A 5 5.91 2.29 -15.50
CA TRP A 5 5.19 3.23 -16.35
C TRP A 5 6.13 3.70 -17.46
N GLY A 6 5.64 3.70 -18.69
CA GLY A 6 6.44 3.98 -19.85
C GLY A 6 5.67 3.82 -21.14
N THR A 7 6.38 3.83 -22.25
CA THR A 7 5.85 3.47 -23.56
C THR A 7 6.44 2.14 -24.00
N ALA A 8 5.65 1.33 -24.68
CA ALA A 8 6.09 0.07 -25.27
C ALA A 8 5.95 0.15 -26.79
N ARG A 9 6.86 -0.48 -27.52
CA ARG A 9 6.75 -0.70 -28.97
C ARG A 9 7.17 -2.12 -29.33
N ALA A 10 6.53 -2.68 -30.34
CA ALA A 10 6.97 -3.92 -30.97
C ALA A 10 8.08 -3.61 -31.99
N VAL A 11 9.05 -4.50 -32.10
CA VAL A 11 10.16 -4.43 -33.05
C VAL A 11 10.32 -5.81 -33.68
N GLU A 12 10.26 -5.88 -35.00
CA GLU A 12 10.25 -7.13 -35.76
C GLU A 12 11.43 -7.20 -36.75
N ASP A 13 12.05 -6.06 -37.01
CA ASP A 13 13.02 -5.80 -38.08
C ASP A 13 14.46 -5.60 -37.56
N ASP A 14 14.75 -6.07 -36.35
CA ASP A 14 16.08 -6.02 -35.73
C ASP A 14 16.60 -7.43 -35.41
N PRO A 15 17.30 -8.09 -36.35
CA PRO A 15 17.81 -9.46 -36.16
C PRO A 15 18.80 -9.59 -35.00
N ALA A 16 19.57 -8.54 -34.70
CA ALA A 16 20.54 -8.57 -33.61
C ALA A 16 19.82 -8.56 -32.25
N LEU A 17 18.76 -7.75 -32.13
CA LEU A 17 17.91 -7.73 -30.94
C LEU A 17 17.16 -9.06 -30.76
N LEU A 18 16.62 -9.64 -31.83
CA LEU A 18 15.92 -10.93 -31.75
C LEU A 18 16.86 -12.07 -31.33
N GLU A 19 18.08 -12.11 -31.88
CA GLU A 19 19.09 -13.09 -31.48
C GLU A 19 19.52 -12.92 -30.01
N ALA A 20 19.63 -11.68 -29.53
CA ALA A 20 19.94 -11.39 -28.12
C ALA A 20 18.82 -11.84 -27.15
N LEU A 21 17.59 -12.01 -27.64
CA LEU A 21 16.46 -12.52 -26.86
C LEU A 21 16.36 -14.06 -26.88
N ARG A 22 17.24 -14.76 -27.61
CA ARG A 22 17.22 -16.22 -27.66
C ARG A 22 17.63 -16.81 -26.30
N VAL A 23 16.76 -17.65 -25.76
CA VAL A 23 17.03 -18.38 -24.51
C VAL A 23 17.69 -19.71 -24.85
N GLU A 24 18.85 -19.99 -24.22
CA GLU A 24 19.57 -21.25 -24.42
C GLU A 24 18.71 -22.47 -24.03
N GLY A 25 18.74 -23.51 -24.87
CA GLY A 25 17.95 -24.73 -24.65
C GLY A 25 16.45 -24.61 -24.93
N TYR A 26 15.95 -23.41 -25.25
CA TYR A 26 14.56 -23.20 -25.69
C TYR A 26 14.47 -23.30 -27.22
N LYS A 27 13.49 -24.08 -27.72
CA LYS A 27 13.33 -24.33 -29.16
C LYS A 27 12.61 -23.21 -29.92
N GLY A 28 11.91 -22.31 -29.21
CA GLY A 28 11.19 -21.21 -29.84
C GLY A 28 12.13 -20.13 -30.36
N ALA A 29 11.86 -19.66 -31.57
CA ALA A 29 12.58 -18.52 -32.16
C ALA A 29 11.84 -17.22 -31.81
N PRO A 30 12.53 -16.17 -31.31
CA PRO A 30 11.93 -14.86 -31.14
C PRO A 30 11.55 -14.25 -32.50
N GLU A 31 10.28 -13.88 -32.67
CA GLU A 31 9.77 -13.23 -33.89
C GLU A 31 9.61 -11.71 -33.73
N GLN A 32 9.39 -11.26 -32.49
CA GLN A 32 9.16 -9.86 -32.17
C GLN A 32 9.75 -9.53 -30.80
N ALA A 33 10.28 -8.32 -30.65
CA ALA A 33 10.77 -7.77 -29.40
C ALA A 33 9.84 -6.66 -28.89
N LEU A 34 9.41 -6.76 -27.63
CA LEU A 34 8.70 -5.69 -26.93
C LEU A 34 9.71 -4.80 -26.21
N VAL A 35 9.95 -3.61 -26.75
CA VAL A 35 10.89 -2.64 -26.18
C VAL A 35 10.14 -1.61 -25.34
N PHE A 36 10.48 -1.55 -24.05
CA PHE A 36 9.90 -0.61 -23.10
C PHE A 36 10.84 0.57 -22.86
N THR A 37 10.34 1.79 -23.02
CA THR A 37 11.00 3.02 -22.56
C THR A 37 10.36 3.45 -21.26
N LEU A 38 11.10 3.31 -20.15
CA LEU A 38 10.58 3.57 -18.81
C LEU A 38 10.62 5.06 -18.48
N LYS A 39 9.49 5.59 -18.02
CA LYS A 39 9.38 6.92 -17.42
C LYS A 39 9.51 6.85 -15.91
N ALA A 40 8.99 5.79 -15.30
CA ALA A 40 9.07 5.55 -13.87
C ALA A 40 8.92 4.06 -13.56
N TRP A 41 9.42 3.64 -12.41
CA TRP A 41 9.16 2.32 -11.86
C TRP A 41 9.08 2.41 -10.33
N ASP A 42 8.31 1.51 -9.73
CA ASP A 42 8.06 1.48 -8.31
C ASP A 42 8.00 0.03 -7.81
N MET A 43 8.78 -0.31 -6.79
CA MET A 43 8.75 -1.62 -6.13
C MET A 43 7.73 -1.70 -5.00
N ASN A 44 7.08 -0.59 -4.63
CA ASN A 44 6.28 -0.53 -3.42
C ASN A 44 5.14 -1.55 -3.45
N CYS A 45 5.13 -2.36 -2.39
CA CYS A 45 3.98 -3.19 -2.02
C CYS A 45 3.09 -2.34 -1.09
N PRO A 46 1.89 -1.91 -1.52
CA PRO A 46 1.03 -1.04 -0.72
C PRO A 46 0.57 -1.70 0.60
N GLN A 47 0.70 -3.02 0.72
CA GLN A 47 0.30 -3.78 1.92
C GLN A 47 1.12 -3.44 3.18
N HIS A 48 2.27 -2.77 3.04
CA HIS A 48 3.17 -2.47 4.16
C HIS A 48 3.47 -0.99 4.37
N ILE A 49 2.71 -0.09 3.73
CA ILE A 49 2.86 1.36 3.96
C ILE A 49 2.05 1.73 5.21
N PRO A 50 2.68 2.14 6.32
CA PRO A 50 1.95 2.57 7.51
C PRO A 50 1.11 3.81 7.19
N GLN A 51 -0.10 3.88 7.72
CA GLN A 51 -0.87 5.13 7.66
C GLN A 51 -0.15 6.20 8.48
N ARG A 52 0.17 7.31 7.82
CA ARG A 52 0.75 8.47 8.49
C ARG A 52 -0.39 9.36 9.00
N PHE A 53 -0.42 9.53 10.31
CA PHE A 53 -1.28 10.52 10.97
C PHE A 53 -0.39 11.63 11.54
N GLU A 54 -0.85 12.87 11.44
CA GLU A 54 -0.16 13.99 12.07
C GLU A 54 -0.43 13.95 13.58
N ALA A 55 0.62 14.13 14.38
CA ALA A 55 0.53 13.97 15.83
C ALA A 55 -0.50 14.92 16.47
N ALA A 56 -0.66 16.12 15.91
CA ALA A 56 -1.64 17.10 16.36
C ALA A 56 -3.09 16.61 16.15
N ASP A 57 -3.37 15.98 15.01
CA ASP A 57 -4.71 15.46 14.71
C ASP A 57 -5.05 14.28 15.63
N VAL A 58 -4.07 13.41 15.92
CA VAL A 58 -4.23 12.30 16.87
C VAL A 58 -4.48 12.84 18.28
N ALA A 59 -3.73 13.84 18.73
CA ALA A 59 -3.92 14.46 20.03
C ALA A 59 -5.32 15.07 20.17
N ALA A 60 -5.77 15.84 19.18
CA ALA A 60 -7.10 16.43 19.17
C ALA A 60 -8.23 15.38 19.23
N ALA A 61 -8.08 14.27 18.51
CA ALA A 61 -9.03 13.16 18.54
C ALA A 61 -9.07 12.48 19.93
N LEU A 62 -7.91 12.30 20.57
CA LEU A 62 -7.82 11.74 21.91
C LEU A 62 -8.45 12.66 22.96
N GLU A 63 -8.18 13.97 22.92
CA GLU A 63 -8.78 14.93 23.84
C GLU A 63 -10.32 14.98 23.71
N ALA A 64 -10.84 14.89 22.49
CA ALA A 64 -12.28 14.83 22.25
C ALA A 64 -12.90 13.55 22.84
N ARG A 65 -12.23 12.41 22.67
CA ARG A 65 -12.63 11.14 23.27
C ARG A 65 -12.61 11.19 24.79
N ASP A 66 -11.53 11.68 25.38
CA ASP A 66 -11.35 11.70 26.84
C ASP A 66 -12.40 12.61 27.50
N ARG A 67 -12.71 13.75 26.89
CA ARG A 67 -13.82 14.62 27.34
C ARG A 67 -15.15 13.89 27.36
N ARG A 68 -15.43 13.09 26.33
CA ARG A 68 -16.66 12.30 26.25
C ARG A 68 -16.69 11.20 27.31
N ILE A 69 -15.55 10.55 27.57
CA ILE A 69 -15.41 9.56 28.64
C ILE A 69 -15.74 10.19 29.99
N THR A 70 -15.12 11.32 30.32
CA THR A 70 -15.38 12.02 31.60
C THR A 70 -16.86 12.40 31.76
N GLU A 71 -17.50 12.88 30.68
CA GLU A 71 -18.92 13.23 30.71
C GLU A 71 -19.81 12.01 30.99
N LEU A 72 -19.51 10.88 30.33
CA LEU A 72 -20.26 9.63 30.47
C LEU A 72 -20.02 9.01 31.85
N GLU A 73 -18.80 9.00 32.35
CA GLU A 73 -18.46 8.53 33.70
C GLU A 73 -19.21 9.33 34.76
N ALA A 74 -19.33 10.65 34.60
CA ALA A 74 -20.13 11.49 35.49
C ALA A 74 -21.65 11.22 35.36
N GLN A 75 -22.14 10.79 34.21
CA GLN A 75 -23.53 10.35 34.05
C GLN A 75 -23.77 9.01 34.74
N LEU A 76 -22.89 8.03 34.54
CA LEU A 76 -22.97 6.71 35.18
C LEU A 76 -22.89 6.81 36.71
N ALA A 77 -21.97 7.64 37.22
CA ALA A 77 -21.85 7.90 38.65
C ALA A 77 -23.14 8.51 39.25
N ARG A 78 -23.86 9.35 38.49
CA ARG A 78 -25.16 9.90 38.90
C ARG A 78 -26.28 8.86 38.89
N LEU A 79 -26.22 7.88 37.99
CA LEU A 79 -27.21 6.82 37.85
C LEU A 79 -26.94 5.62 38.75
N GLY A 80 -25.79 5.58 39.44
CA GLY A 80 -25.39 4.47 40.30
C GLY A 80 -24.98 3.21 39.51
N GLU A 81 -24.73 3.35 38.20
CA GLU A 81 -24.18 2.28 37.38
C GLU A 81 -22.65 2.27 37.53
N THR A 82 -22.11 1.25 38.19
CA THR A 82 -20.68 1.01 38.23
C THR A 82 -20.23 0.58 36.82
N PRO A 83 -19.28 1.29 36.18
CA PRO A 83 -18.80 0.87 34.87
C PRO A 83 -18.14 -0.51 35.03
N THR A 84 -18.68 -1.52 34.37
CA THR A 84 -18.00 -2.83 34.30
C THR A 84 -16.82 -2.62 33.35
N PRO A 85 -15.57 -2.87 33.76
CA PRO A 85 -14.43 -2.64 32.87
C PRO A 85 -14.56 -3.55 31.65
N ASP A 86 -14.62 -2.92 30.47
CA ASP A 86 -14.66 -3.62 29.18
C ASP A 86 -13.36 -4.41 29.02
N THR A 87 -13.45 -5.72 29.22
CA THR A 87 -12.30 -6.66 29.20
C THR A 87 -11.98 -7.08 27.76
N THR A 88 -12.09 -6.16 26.81
CA THR A 88 -11.96 -6.46 25.37
C THR A 88 -10.84 -5.63 24.74
N GLN A 89 -9.63 -5.69 25.28
CA GLN A 89 -8.39 -5.40 24.51
C GLN A 89 -7.25 -6.31 24.98
N ALA A 90 -7.12 -7.45 24.29
CA ALA A 90 -5.87 -8.20 24.09
C ALA A 90 -5.86 -8.68 22.63
#